data_AF-A0A0W7X005-F1
#
_entry.id   AF-A0A0W7X005-F1
#
_cell.length_a   1.000
_cell.length_b   1.000
_cell.length_c   1.000
_cell.angle_alpha   90.00
_cell.angle_beta   90.00
_cell.angle_gamma   90.00
#
_symmetry.space_group_name_H-M   'P 1'
#
loop_
_entity.id
_entity.type
_entity.pdbx_description
1 polymer ?
#
loop_
_entity_poly.entity_id
_entity_poly.type
_entity_poly.pdbx_seq_one_letter_code
_entity_poly.pdbx_strand_id
1 'polypeptide(L)'
;MTVAALLGCVGCAAEQDGRGRGADAAHGSGVPEVDDDKDMPPLPFDRYEFSSRDFARQEQAAARLTQRCMRSHGFPDFPRQWHEQRLEPLAVTQHAVVTMTTLYGSLDLEAARKRGYGLDRDAFDRFHKAHAPKGRLVTQKEHAALNGFGGRGTPEGGCEQDGSRRVQADVRNETRMSTYVGDRGAAVAEAVAQDARMRRALGTWADCLADKGFKRYASPEAASRDKAWGRGDDGDTRRTRRERDTAVADIECKREHNTAGVWWSVTAQLQRRDIDRHRPAYEAVRADQERVRATVRDVLEGER
;
A
#
# COMPACT_ATOMS: atom_id res chain seq x y z
N MET A 1 -67.47 -28.96 42.95
CA MET A 1 -66.27 -28.43 43.62
C MET A 1 -65.38 -27.81 42.57
N THR A 2 -65.04 -26.53 42.79
CA THR A 2 -63.94 -25.74 42.20
C THR A 2 -64.03 -25.27 40.74
N VAL A 3 -64.31 -23.98 40.64
CA VAL A 3 -64.07 -23.06 39.51
C VAL A 3 -62.58 -22.69 39.46
N ALA A 4 -61.99 -22.55 38.27
CA ALA A 4 -60.88 -21.60 38.05
C ALA A 4 -60.79 -21.22 36.57
N ALA A 5 -60.72 -19.91 36.33
CA ALA A 5 -60.72 -19.23 35.04
C ALA A 5 -59.35 -18.55 34.79
N LEU A 6 -59.13 -18.19 33.51
CA LEU A 6 -58.27 -17.12 32.97
C LEU A 6 -56.74 -17.31 33.02
N LEU A 7 -56.07 -17.21 31.86
CA LEU A 7 -55.39 -16.00 31.37
C LEU A 7 -54.53 -16.34 30.12
N GLY A 8 -54.71 -15.57 29.05
CA GLY A 8 -53.82 -15.58 27.90
C GLY A 8 -52.56 -14.75 28.17
N CYS A 9 -51.44 -15.16 27.60
CA CYS A 9 -50.30 -14.29 27.34
C CYS A 9 -49.87 -14.46 25.89
N VAL A 10 -50.09 -13.40 25.12
CA VAL A 10 -49.39 -13.07 23.88
C VAL A 10 -47.90 -12.95 24.23
N GLY A 11 -47.07 -13.82 23.67
CA GLY A 11 -45.61 -13.73 23.78
C GLY A 11 -45.05 -12.97 22.59
N CYS A 12 -44.73 -11.70 22.82
CA CYS A 12 -44.09 -10.79 21.87
C CYS A 12 -42.83 -11.39 21.25
N ALA A 13 -42.71 -11.23 19.92
CA ALA A 13 -41.43 -11.31 19.23
C ALA A 13 -40.49 -10.25 19.83
N ALA A 14 -39.43 -10.70 20.49
CA ALA A 14 -38.31 -9.83 20.83
C ALA A 14 -37.48 -9.63 19.56
N GLU A 15 -37.64 -8.47 18.92
CA GLU A 15 -36.61 -7.88 18.06
C GLU A 15 -35.33 -7.79 18.88
N GLN A 16 -34.40 -8.72 18.64
CA GLN A 16 -33.04 -8.58 19.16
C GLN A 16 -32.34 -7.49 18.35
N ASP A 17 -32.07 -6.39 19.04
CA ASP A 17 -31.16 -5.33 18.64
C ASP A 17 -29.88 -5.88 18.00
N GLY A 18 -29.78 -5.69 16.68
CA GLY A 18 -28.57 -6.00 15.90
C GLY A 18 -27.37 -5.11 16.24
N ARG A 19 -27.54 -4.10 17.11
CA ARG A 19 -26.47 -3.17 17.51
C ARG A 19 -25.45 -3.81 18.46
N GLY A 20 -25.85 -4.76 19.32
CA GLY A 20 -24.94 -5.39 20.30
C GLY A 20 -24.00 -6.45 19.71
N ARG A 21 -24.50 -7.30 18.79
CA ARG A 21 -23.68 -8.38 18.19
C ARG A 21 -22.59 -7.88 17.25
N GLY A 22 -22.71 -6.66 16.73
CA GLY A 22 -21.74 -6.05 15.82
C GLY A 22 -20.47 -5.59 16.54
N ALA A 23 -20.63 -4.94 17.70
CA ALA A 23 -19.52 -4.45 18.51
C ALA A 23 -18.67 -5.60 19.05
N ASP A 24 -19.29 -6.65 19.61
CA ASP A 24 -18.57 -7.82 20.14
C ASP A 24 -17.75 -8.56 19.07
N ALA A 25 -18.20 -8.52 17.80
CA ALA A 25 -17.48 -9.14 16.70
C ALA A 25 -16.29 -8.30 16.21
N ALA A 26 -16.34 -6.98 16.36
CA ALA A 26 -15.26 -6.06 15.98
C ALA A 26 -14.10 -6.06 16.99
N HIS A 27 -14.38 -6.36 18.26
CA HIS A 27 -13.40 -6.49 19.34
C HIS A 27 -13.19 -7.96 19.78
N GLY A 28 -13.59 -8.90 18.92
CA GLY A 28 -13.50 -10.33 19.20
C GLY A 28 -12.06 -10.84 19.27
N SER A 29 -11.86 -11.98 19.95
CA SER A 29 -10.56 -12.65 20.04
C SER A 29 -9.93 -12.88 18.65
N GLY A 30 -8.70 -12.38 18.46
CA GLY A 30 -7.96 -12.50 17.20
C GLY A 30 -8.18 -11.36 16.20
N VAL A 31 -8.98 -10.35 16.54
CA VAL A 31 -9.05 -9.07 15.82
C VAL A 31 -8.16 -8.05 16.55
N PRO A 32 -7.13 -7.46 15.90
CA PRO A 32 -6.32 -6.43 16.53
C PRO A 32 -7.13 -5.15 16.71
N GLU A 33 -6.87 -4.41 17.78
CA GLU A 33 -7.33 -3.02 17.91
C GLU A 33 -6.39 -2.13 17.10
N VAL A 34 -6.93 -1.38 16.13
CA VAL A 34 -6.14 -0.57 15.21
C VAL A 34 -6.69 0.85 15.18
N ASP A 35 -6.01 1.74 15.91
CA ASP A 35 -6.35 3.17 15.95
C ASP A 35 -5.55 4.01 14.95
N ASP A 36 -4.34 3.56 14.65
CA ASP A 36 -3.37 4.21 13.76
C ASP A 36 -2.69 3.16 12.85
N ASP A 37 -2.12 3.62 11.74
CA ASP A 37 -1.44 2.73 10.78
C ASP A 37 -0.28 1.95 11.42
N LYS A 38 0.38 2.52 12.44
CA LYS A 38 1.46 1.83 13.19
C LYS A 38 0.98 0.64 14.03
N ASP A 39 -0.29 0.61 14.38
CA ASP A 39 -0.89 -0.46 15.19
C ASP A 39 -1.26 -1.67 14.32
N MET A 40 -1.24 -1.50 12.99
CA MET A 40 -1.55 -2.54 12.02
C MET A 40 -0.46 -3.63 12.01
N PRO A 41 -0.79 -4.89 12.37
CA PRO A 41 0.17 -5.98 12.28
C PRO A 41 0.49 -6.31 10.82
N PRO A 42 1.67 -6.92 10.53
CA PRO A 42 1.98 -7.36 9.17
C PRO A 42 0.96 -8.37 8.66
N LEU A 43 0.66 -8.29 7.37
CA LEU A 43 -0.23 -9.21 6.67
C LEU A 43 0.54 -10.46 6.22
N PRO A 44 -0.16 -11.61 6.04
CA PRO A 44 0.48 -12.83 5.55
C PRO A 44 1.23 -12.70 4.21
N PHE A 45 0.76 -11.86 3.28
CA PHE A 45 1.41 -11.64 1.98
C PHE A 45 2.74 -10.90 2.09
N ASP A 46 2.96 -10.09 3.14
CA ASP A 46 4.19 -9.32 3.35
C ASP A 46 5.46 -10.20 3.36
N ARG A 47 5.31 -11.49 3.71
CA ARG A 47 6.41 -12.48 3.69
C ARG A 47 6.88 -12.85 2.28
N TYR A 48 6.07 -12.54 1.28
CA TYR A 48 6.29 -12.85 -0.13
C TYR A 48 6.46 -11.57 -0.96
N GLU A 49 6.78 -10.45 -0.31
CA GLU A 49 7.07 -9.18 -0.96
C GLU A 49 8.48 -8.69 -0.62
N PHE A 50 9.00 -7.76 -1.43
CA PHE A 50 10.18 -7.00 -1.07
C PHE A 50 9.80 -5.86 -0.12
N SER A 51 10.52 -5.73 0.99
CA SER A 51 10.38 -4.58 1.88
C SER A 51 10.97 -3.31 1.24
N SER A 52 10.61 -2.13 1.75
CA SER A 52 11.26 -0.87 1.34
C SER A 52 12.78 -0.89 1.53
N ARG A 53 13.25 -1.64 2.55
CA ARG A 53 14.69 -1.88 2.76
C ARG A 53 15.29 -2.75 1.67
N ASP A 54 14.58 -3.78 1.20
CA ASP A 54 15.04 -4.63 0.10
C ASP A 54 15.18 -3.79 -1.19
N PHE A 55 14.18 -2.97 -1.52
CA PHE A 55 14.25 -2.07 -2.69
C PHE A 55 15.43 -1.11 -2.60
N ALA A 56 15.61 -0.42 -1.47
CA ALA A 56 16.74 0.50 -1.30
C ALA A 56 18.10 -0.20 -1.44
N ARG A 57 18.22 -1.46 -1.00
CA ARG A 57 19.46 -2.23 -1.17
C ARG A 57 19.64 -2.72 -2.60
N GLN A 58 18.57 -3.08 -3.31
CA GLN A 58 18.60 -3.42 -4.73
C GLN A 58 19.09 -2.24 -5.56
N GLU A 59 18.56 -1.04 -5.35
CA GLU A 59 19.01 0.18 -6.01
C GLU A 59 20.50 0.46 -5.75
N GLN A 60 20.95 0.33 -4.50
CA GLN A 60 22.37 0.49 -4.16
C GLN A 60 23.26 -0.55 -4.84
N ALA A 61 22.82 -1.81 -4.92
CA ALA A 61 23.57 -2.87 -5.59
C ALA A 61 23.62 -2.64 -7.11
N ALA A 62 22.49 -2.27 -7.73
CA ALA A 62 22.41 -1.93 -9.15
C ALA A 62 23.36 -0.77 -9.47
N ALA A 63 23.32 0.29 -8.64
CA ALA A 63 24.19 1.45 -8.84
C ALA A 63 25.70 1.08 -8.81
N ARG A 64 26.10 0.15 -7.93
CA ARG A 64 27.49 -0.34 -7.88
C ARG A 64 27.86 -1.15 -9.12
N LEU A 65 26.98 -2.02 -9.58
CA LEU A 65 27.21 -2.84 -10.77
C LEU A 65 27.30 -1.96 -12.04
N THR A 66 26.40 -0.99 -12.17
CA THR A 66 26.43 0.01 -13.23
C THR A 66 27.75 0.79 -13.21
N GLN A 67 28.20 1.24 -12.04
CA GLN A 67 29.50 1.92 -11.92
C GLN A 67 30.66 1.02 -12.39
N ARG A 68 30.68 -0.26 -12.00
CA ARG A 68 31.73 -1.21 -12.43
C ARG A 68 31.73 -1.38 -13.95
N CYS A 69 30.55 -1.52 -14.56
CA CYS A 69 30.39 -1.59 -16.01
C CYS A 69 30.91 -0.31 -16.69
N MET A 70 30.52 0.88 -16.22
CA MET A 70 30.98 2.14 -16.79
C MET A 70 32.51 2.26 -16.73
N ARG A 71 33.12 1.87 -15.61
CA ARG A 71 34.58 1.86 -15.46
C ARG A 71 35.26 0.89 -16.43
N SER A 72 34.68 -0.29 -16.67
CA SER A 72 35.22 -1.23 -17.67
C SER A 72 35.04 -0.77 -19.12
N HIS A 73 34.12 0.15 -19.38
CA HIS A 73 33.86 0.71 -20.72
C HIS A 73 34.45 2.10 -20.95
N GLY A 74 35.53 2.44 -20.22
CA GLY A 74 36.33 3.63 -20.51
C GLY A 74 35.94 4.89 -19.73
N PHE A 75 35.13 4.75 -18.67
CA PHE A 75 34.78 5.84 -17.76
C PHE A 75 35.36 5.57 -16.35
N PRO A 76 36.69 5.65 -16.16
CA PRO A 76 37.35 5.25 -14.91
C PRO A 76 36.90 6.08 -13.69
N ASP A 77 36.53 7.35 -13.91
CA ASP A 77 36.07 8.32 -12.89
C ASP A 77 34.53 8.43 -12.80
N PHE A 78 33.80 7.39 -13.26
CA PHE A 78 32.35 7.36 -13.14
C PHE A 78 31.92 7.29 -11.66
N PRO A 79 31.03 8.18 -11.19
CA PRO A 79 30.76 8.36 -9.77
C PRO A 79 29.83 7.25 -9.24
N ARG A 80 29.78 7.09 -7.91
CA ARG A 80 28.82 6.19 -7.25
C ARG A 80 27.39 6.71 -7.24
N GLN A 81 27.23 8.03 -7.37
CA GLN A 81 25.94 8.70 -7.52
C GLN A 81 26.03 9.60 -8.74
N TRP A 82 25.10 9.44 -9.66
CA TRP A 82 24.97 10.25 -10.85
C TRP A 82 23.50 10.61 -11.07
N HIS A 83 23.28 11.56 -11.96
CA HIS A 83 21.98 11.81 -12.54
C HIS A 83 22.09 12.14 -14.01
N GLU A 84 21.00 11.92 -14.73
CA GLU A 84 20.84 12.26 -16.13
C GLU A 84 20.05 13.55 -16.28
N GLN A 85 20.16 14.19 -17.44
CA GLN A 85 19.29 15.32 -17.74
C GLN A 85 17.85 14.82 -17.78
N ARG A 86 17.02 15.25 -16.82
CA ARG A 86 15.61 14.89 -16.77
C ARG A 86 14.90 15.41 -18.02
N LEU A 87 14.32 14.51 -18.80
CA LEU A 87 13.26 14.81 -19.77
C LEU A 87 11.86 14.40 -19.26
N GLU A 88 11.73 14.00 -18.00
CA GLU A 88 10.45 13.56 -17.43
C GLU A 88 9.56 14.74 -17.02
N PRO A 89 8.32 14.83 -17.53
CA PRO A 89 7.32 15.78 -17.05
C PRO A 89 6.93 15.45 -15.60
N LEU A 90 6.76 16.47 -14.76
CA LEU A 90 6.33 16.34 -13.35
C LEU A 90 5.07 15.48 -13.10
N ALA A 91 4.28 15.20 -14.14
CA ALA A 91 2.96 14.56 -14.09
C ALA A 91 2.97 13.11 -13.55
N VAL A 92 4.03 12.32 -13.78
CA VAL A 92 4.07 10.90 -13.35
C VAL A 92 4.12 10.78 -11.82
N THR A 93 4.82 11.68 -11.15
CA THR A 93 4.95 11.70 -9.68
C THR A 93 3.64 12.05 -8.95
N GLN A 94 2.76 12.82 -9.59
CA GLN A 94 1.49 13.25 -9.00
C GLN A 94 0.47 12.10 -8.91
N HIS A 95 0.52 11.11 -9.81
CA HIS A 95 -0.46 10.02 -9.86
C HIS A 95 -0.26 8.98 -8.74
N ALA A 96 0.98 8.66 -8.36
CA ALA A 96 1.26 7.56 -7.43
C ALA A 96 0.78 7.80 -5.98
N VAL A 97 0.67 9.07 -5.55
CA VAL A 97 0.29 9.42 -4.16
C VAL A 97 -1.21 9.29 -3.90
N VAL A 98 -2.04 9.21 -4.96
CA VAL A 98 -3.50 9.32 -4.85
C VAL A 98 -4.20 7.95 -4.75
N THR A 99 -3.54 6.84 -5.09
CA THR A 99 -4.26 5.62 -5.54
C THR A 99 -4.42 4.49 -4.50
N MET A 100 -3.73 4.50 -3.35
CA MET A 100 -3.91 3.41 -2.37
C MET A 100 -5.00 3.75 -1.34
N THR A 101 -6.25 3.53 -1.72
CA THR A 101 -7.37 3.55 -0.77
C THR A 101 -7.72 2.12 -0.37
N THR A 102 -7.35 1.73 0.86
CA THR A 102 -7.83 0.49 1.47
C THR A 102 -9.33 0.64 1.80
N LEU A 103 -10.02 -0.48 2.05
CA LEU A 103 -11.43 -0.45 2.47
C LEU A 103 -11.64 0.25 3.82
N TYR A 104 -10.60 0.36 4.66
CA TYR A 104 -10.64 1.15 5.89
C TYR A 104 -10.15 2.59 5.69
N GLY A 105 -9.51 2.95 4.56
CA GLY A 105 -9.02 4.29 4.28
C GLY A 105 -7.93 4.78 5.25
N SER A 106 -7.78 6.10 5.39
CA SER A 106 -6.79 6.68 6.31
C SER A 106 -7.23 6.60 7.78
N LEU A 107 -6.26 6.52 8.69
CA LEU A 107 -6.41 6.51 10.15
C LEU A 107 -5.76 7.73 10.85
N ASP A 108 -5.13 8.63 10.09
CA ASP A 108 -4.40 9.79 10.62
C ASP A 108 -5.35 10.95 11.00
N LEU A 109 -5.73 10.97 12.28
CA LEU A 109 -6.64 11.97 12.83
C LEU A 109 -6.08 13.40 12.75
N GLU A 110 -4.77 13.57 12.92
CA GLU A 110 -4.15 14.91 12.86
C GLU A 110 -4.13 15.43 11.41
N ALA A 111 -3.86 14.56 10.45
CA ALA A 111 -3.99 14.90 9.04
C ALA A 111 -5.44 15.25 8.67
N ALA A 112 -6.43 14.47 9.11
CA ALA A 112 -7.83 14.80 8.86
C ALA A 112 -8.22 16.17 9.44
N ARG A 113 -7.74 16.49 10.65
CA ARG A 113 -7.91 17.82 11.26
C ARG A 113 -7.22 18.89 10.43
N LYS A 114 -6.00 18.70 9.94
CA LYS A 114 -5.25 19.74 9.20
C LYS A 114 -5.80 19.97 7.79
N ARG A 115 -6.10 18.90 7.05
CA ARG A 115 -6.33 18.94 5.59
C ARG A 115 -7.58 18.20 5.10
N GLY A 116 -8.34 17.53 5.97
CA GLY A 116 -9.49 16.73 5.56
C GLY A 116 -9.06 15.59 4.65
N TYR A 117 -9.70 15.44 3.50
CA TYR A 117 -9.34 14.49 2.46
C TYR A 117 -8.37 15.06 1.41
N GLY A 118 -7.92 16.31 1.59
CA GLY A 118 -6.96 16.97 0.71
C GLY A 118 -5.57 16.36 0.77
N LEU A 119 -4.75 16.63 -0.25
CA LEU A 119 -3.41 16.07 -0.39
C LEU A 119 -2.45 16.61 0.67
N ASP A 120 -1.50 15.78 1.11
CA ASP A 120 -0.36 16.26 1.90
C ASP A 120 0.73 16.82 0.97
N ARG A 121 0.61 18.11 0.65
CA ARG A 121 1.60 18.82 -0.16
C ARG A 121 2.97 18.88 0.50
N ASP A 122 3.02 19.01 1.82
CA ASP A 122 4.29 19.03 2.54
C ASP A 122 4.98 17.66 2.41
N ALA A 123 4.22 16.56 2.47
CA ALA A 123 4.76 15.21 2.23
C ALA A 123 5.21 15.04 0.78
N PHE A 124 4.45 15.55 -0.19
CA PHE A 124 4.82 15.55 -1.60
C PHE A 124 6.13 16.32 -1.85
N ASP A 125 6.28 17.51 -1.27
CA ASP A 125 7.49 18.32 -1.37
C ASP A 125 8.68 17.64 -0.69
N ARG A 126 8.47 17.04 0.49
CA ARG A 126 9.50 16.23 1.16
C ARG A 126 9.92 15.03 0.30
N PHE A 127 8.97 14.34 -0.31
CA PHE A 127 9.23 13.23 -1.22
C PHE A 127 10.05 13.71 -2.43
N HIS A 128 9.62 14.78 -3.10
CA HIS A 128 10.34 15.35 -4.23
C HIS A 128 11.75 15.79 -3.87
N LYS A 129 11.94 16.44 -2.72
CA LYS A 129 13.26 16.85 -2.25
C LYS A 129 14.14 15.66 -1.91
N ALA A 130 13.59 14.62 -1.30
CA ALA A 130 14.33 13.39 -0.97
C ALA A 130 14.79 12.63 -2.24
N HIS A 131 13.98 12.68 -3.31
CA HIS A 131 14.21 12.04 -4.61
C HIS A 131 14.66 13.04 -5.70
N ALA A 132 15.14 14.22 -5.29
CA ALA A 132 15.80 15.13 -6.22
C ALA A 132 17.05 14.43 -6.79
N PRO A 133 17.41 14.69 -8.06
CA PRO A 133 18.61 14.11 -8.67
C PRO A 133 19.83 14.38 -7.78
N LYS A 134 20.58 13.33 -7.46
CA LYS A 134 21.79 13.41 -6.64
C LYS A 134 23.02 13.11 -7.49
N GLY A 135 24.20 13.46 -6.99
CA GLY A 135 25.46 13.12 -7.65
C GLY A 135 25.77 13.98 -8.88
N ARG A 136 26.77 13.55 -9.66
CA ARG A 136 27.29 14.31 -10.81
C ARG A 136 26.40 14.11 -12.04
N LEU A 137 26.16 15.19 -12.79
CA LEU A 137 25.50 15.12 -14.10
C LEU A 137 26.38 14.33 -15.07
N VAL A 138 25.79 13.36 -15.76
CA VAL A 138 26.53 12.56 -16.75
C VAL A 138 26.80 13.36 -18.02
N THR A 139 27.95 13.12 -18.65
CA THR A 139 28.27 13.63 -19.98
C THR A 139 27.48 12.90 -21.07
N GLN A 140 27.41 13.45 -22.28
CA GLN A 140 26.74 12.79 -23.41
C GLN A 140 27.30 11.40 -23.72
N LYS A 141 28.62 11.22 -23.62
CA LYS A 141 29.29 9.93 -23.82
C LYS A 141 28.95 8.93 -22.71
N GLU A 142 28.92 9.39 -21.46
CA GLU A 142 28.51 8.56 -20.33
C GLU A 142 27.04 8.14 -20.47
N HIS A 143 26.14 9.07 -20.81
CA HIS A 143 24.72 8.79 -21.08
C HIS A 143 24.56 7.73 -22.19
N ALA A 144 25.33 7.83 -23.27
CA ALA A 144 25.28 6.85 -24.35
C ALA A 144 25.70 5.45 -23.88
N ALA A 145 26.71 5.33 -23.01
CA ALA A 145 27.14 4.03 -22.47
C ALA A 145 26.20 3.47 -21.39
N LEU A 146 25.62 4.34 -20.56
CA LEU A 146 24.62 3.97 -19.56
C LEU A 146 23.38 3.32 -20.19
N ASN A 147 22.90 3.92 -21.28
CA ASN A 147 21.65 3.55 -21.95
C ASN A 147 21.83 2.70 -23.22
N GLY A 148 23.08 2.32 -23.57
CA GLY A 148 23.35 1.43 -24.70
C GLY A 148 23.33 2.09 -26.09
N PHE A 149 23.32 3.42 -26.16
CA PHE A 149 23.46 4.19 -27.42
C PHE A 149 24.93 4.34 -27.89
N GLY A 150 25.91 3.92 -27.09
CA GLY A 150 27.34 4.24 -27.26
C GLY A 150 28.12 3.46 -28.31
N GLY A 151 27.56 2.41 -28.92
CA GLY A 151 28.28 1.58 -29.90
C GLY A 151 29.38 0.67 -29.31
N ARG A 152 29.82 -0.32 -30.11
CA ARG A 152 30.61 -1.53 -29.81
C ARG A 152 31.35 -1.56 -28.45
N GLY A 153 30.82 -2.39 -27.54
CA GLY A 153 31.51 -2.82 -26.33
C GLY A 153 30.59 -2.83 -25.10
N THR A 154 29.64 -1.90 -25.02
CA THR A 154 28.66 -1.84 -23.92
C THR A 154 27.63 -2.96 -24.01
N PRO A 155 27.11 -3.47 -22.87
CA PRO A 155 26.05 -4.47 -22.86
C PRO A 155 24.79 -4.01 -23.62
N GLU A 156 23.97 -4.95 -24.07
CA GLU A 156 22.64 -4.66 -24.61
C GLU A 156 21.80 -3.94 -23.55
N GLY A 157 21.24 -2.78 -23.91
CA GLY A 157 20.55 -1.90 -22.97
C GLY A 157 21.46 -1.02 -22.10
N GLY A 158 22.78 -1.09 -22.33
CA GLY A 158 23.78 -0.29 -21.62
C GLY A 158 24.11 -0.80 -20.21
N CYS A 159 25.00 -0.06 -19.56
CA CYS A 159 25.50 -0.42 -18.23
C CYS A 159 24.44 -0.36 -17.13
N GLU A 160 23.40 0.48 -17.28
CA GLU A 160 22.33 0.56 -16.29
C GLU A 160 21.43 -0.68 -16.32
N GLN A 161 20.99 -1.08 -17.51
CA GLN A 161 20.18 -2.29 -17.64
C GLN A 161 20.98 -3.54 -17.27
N ASP A 162 22.28 -3.61 -17.60
CA ASP A 162 23.16 -4.70 -17.16
C ASP A 162 23.28 -4.76 -15.63
N GLY A 163 23.49 -3.62 -14.96
CA GLY A 163 23.52 -3.56 -13.51
C GLY A 163 22.23 -4.04 -12.86
N SER A 164 21.08 -3.58 -13.37
CA SER A 164 19.76 -3.99 -12.89
C SER A 164 19.48 -5.48 -13.11
N ARG A 165 19.78 -6.03 -14.31
CA ARG A 165 19.61 -7.47 -14.60
C ARG A 165 20.46 -8.35 -13.68
N ARG A 166 21.71 -7.95 -13.43
CA ARG A 166 22.60 -8.69 -12.51
C ARG A 166 22.05 -8.72 -11.09
N VAL A 167 21.44 -7.64 -10.61
CA VAL A 167 20.75 -7.65 -9.29
C VAL A 167 19.61 -8.66 -9.27
N GLN A 168 18.87 -8.82 -10.37
CA GLN A 168 17.79 -9.80 -10.49
C GLN A 168 18.27 -11.26 -10.54
N ALA A 169 19.59 -11.52 -10.48
CA ALA A 169 20.17 -12.85 -10.28
C ALA A 169 19.70 -13.92 -11.29
N ASP A 170 19.44 -13.51 -12.54
CA ASP A 170 18.88 -14.36 -13.59
C ASP A 170 17.64 -15.14 -13.16
N VAL A 171 16.78 -14.52 -12.34
CA VAL A 171 15.48 -15.09 -11.96
C VAL A 171 14.70 -15.41 -13.24
N ARG A 172 14.56 -16.70 -13.54
CA ARG A 172 13.97 -17.19 -14.79
C ARG A 172 12.54 -16.73 -15.06
N ASN A 173 11.81 -16.38 -14.01
CA ASN A 173 10.43 -15.91 -14.12
C ASN A 173 10.27 -14.64 -13.27
N GLU A 174 10.83 -13.54 -13.78
CA GLU A 174 10.72 -12.22 -13.14
C GLU A 174 9.27 -11.79 -12.96
N THR A 175 8.40 -12.10 -13.93
CA THR A 175 6.96 -11.81 -13.86
C THR A 175 6.32 -12.46 -12.63
N ARG A 176 6.62 -13.73 -12.35
CA ARG A 176 6.13 -14.39 -11.12
C ARG A 176 6.62 -13.65 -9.88
N MET A 177 7.92 -13.34 -9.81
CA MET A 177 8.48 -12.66 -8.64
C MET A 177 7.88 -11.26 -8.41
N SER A 178 7.60 -10.51 -9.48
CA SER A 178 7.17 -9.11 -9.40
C SER A 178 5.66 -8.90 -9.35
N THR A 179 4.87 -9.77 -9.99
CA THR A 179 3.41 -9.53 -10.17
C THR A 179 2.53 -10.53 -9.44
N TYR A 180 2.99 -11.76 -9.19
CA TYR A 180 2.14 -12.84 -8.69
C TYR A 180 1.41 -12.47 -7.40
N VAL A 181 2.12 -11.94 -6.40
CA VAL A 181 1.53 -11.60 -5.10
C VAL A 181 0.57 -10.41 -5.23
N GLY A 182 0.87 -9.44 -6.09
CA GLY A 182 -0.03 -8.32 -6.40
C GLY A 182 -1.35 -8.78 -7.04
N ASP A 183 -1.28 -9.68 -8.02
CA ASP A 183 -2.47 -10.24 -8.69
C ASP A 183 -3.32 -11.07 -7.71
N ARG A 184 -2.69 -11.90 -6.88
CA ARG A 184 -3.40 -12.60 -5.78
C ARG A 184 -3.99 -11.61 -4.78
N GLY A 185 -3.27 -10.53 -4.49
CA GLY A 185 -3.69 -9.43 -3.61
C GLY A 185 -4.98 -8.78 -4.09
N ALA A 186 -5.08 -8.48 -5.38
CA ALA A 186 -6.29 -7.93 -5.99
C ALA A 186 -7.49 -8.88 -5.85
N ALA A 187 -7.29 -10.18 -6.13
CA ALA A 187 -8.35 -11.19 -5.97
C ALA A 187 -8.80 -11.35 -4.50
N VAL A 188 -7.86 -11.32 -3.55
CA VAL A 188 -8.19 -11.34 -2.13
C VAL A 188 -8.92 -10.06 -1.72
N ALA A 189 -8.52 -8.88 -2.20
CA ALA A 189 -9.18 -7.62 -1.89
C ALA A 189 -10.64 -7.60 -2.36
N GLU A 190 -10.94 -8.16 -3.54
CA GLU A 190 -12.31 -8.34 -4.01
C GLU A 190 -13.12 -9.25 -3.06
N ALA A 191 -12.53 -10.37 -2.62
CA ALA A 191 -13.18 -11.27 -1.67
C ALA A 191 -13.40 -10.61 -0.28
N VAL A 192 -12.46 -9.78 0.19
CA VAL A 192 -12.61 -9.00 1.44
C VAL A 192 -13.78 -8.03 1.32
N ALA A 193 -13.92 -7.34 0.19
CA ALA A 193 -15.04 -6.41 -0.04
C ALA A 193 -16.41 -7.10 0.00
N GLN A 194 -16.47 -8.39 -0.36
CA GLN A 194 -17.68 -9.20 -0.36
C GLN A 194 -17.94 -9.91 0.98
N ASP A 195 -16.96 -10.00 1.87
CA ASP A 195 -17.09 -10.70 3.16
C ASP A 195 -18.14 -10.03 4.06
N ALA A 196 -19.04 -10.85 4.60
CA ALA A 196 -20.16 -10.37 5.41
C ALA A 196 -19.71 -9.62 6.68
N ARG A 197 -18.55 -9.94 7.26
CA ARG A 197 -17.98 -9.21 8.41
C ARG A 197 -17.53 -7.82 8.00
N MET A 198 -16.83 -7.71 6.87
CA MET A 198 -16.39 -6.41 6.34
C MET A 198 -17.59 -5.54 5.99
N ARG A 199 -18.61 -6.09 5.32
CA ARG A 199 -19.85 -5.37 4.99
C ARG A 199 -20.61 -4.88 6.22
N ARG A 200 -20.62 -5.67 7.30
CA ARG A 200 -21.21 -5.25 8.59
C ARG A 200 -20.40 -4.11 9.22
N ALA A 201 -19.07 -4.22 9.27
CA ALA A 201 -18.22 -3.17 9.81
C ALA A 201 -18.37 -1.84 9.04
N LEU A 202 -18.44 -1.89 7.70
CA LEU A 202 -18.73 -0.71 6.88
C LEU A 202 -20.13 -0.15 7.16
N GLY A 203 -21.12 -1.01 7.41
CA GLY A 203 -22.45 -0.59 7.83
C GLY A 203 -22.42 0.19 9.15
N THR A 204 -21.80 -0.37 10.18
CA THR A 204 -21.66 0.26 11.50
C THR A 204 -20.92 1.58 11.43
N TRP A 205 -19.80 1.64 10.70
CA TRP A 205 -19.07 2.89 10.46
C TRP A 205 -19.94 3.95 9.76
N ALA A 206 -20.70 3.55 8.74
CA ALA A 206 -21.56 4.46 7.99
C ALA A 206 -22.70 5.01 8.86
N ASP A 207 -23.24 4.19 9.75
CA ASP A 207 -24.29 4.59 10.69
C ASP A 207 -23.73 5.55 11.75
N CYS A 208 -22.51 5.31 12.27
CA CYS A 208 -21.81 6.26 13.15
C CYS A 208 -21.61 7.64 12.50
N LEU A 209 -21.25 7.69 11.21
CA LEU A 209 -21.16 8.96 10.48
C LEU A 209 -22.51 9.69 10.43
N ALA A 210 -23.60 8.96 10.19
CA ALA A 210 -24.94 9.53 10.15
C ALA A 210 -25.38 10.05 11.53
N ASP A 211 -25.07 9.31 12.60
CA ASP A 211 -25.37 9.70 13.98
C ASP A 211 -24.59 10.96 14.40
N LYS A 212 -23.37 11.15 13.86
CA LYS A 212 -22.58 12.39 14.00
C LYS A 212 -23.07 13.55 13.09
N GLY A 213 -24.15 13.36 12.34
CA GLY A 213 -24.77 14.38 11.49
C GLY A 213 -24.18 14.51 10.09
N PHE A 214 -23.36 13.55 9.65
CA PHE A 214 -22.76 13.56 8.31
C PHE A 214 -23.55 12.67 7.33
N LYS A 215 -23.20 12.78 6.05
CA LYS A 215 -23.74 11.90 5.02
C LYS A 215 -23.30 10.47 5.27
N ARG A 216 -24.21 9.52 5.11
CA ARG A 216 -23.91 8.09 5.09
C ARG A 216 -23.19 7.71 3.79
N TYR A 217 -22.10 6.96 3.90
CA TYR A 217 -21.30 6.51 2.76
C TYR A 217 -21.23 4.98 2.69
N ALA A 218 -20.98 4.44 1.49
CA ALA A 218 -20.82 2.99 1.31
C ALA A 218 -19.46 2.48 1.82
N SER A 219 -18.43 3.33 1.81
CA SER A 219 -17.09 3.03 2.30
C SER A 219 -16.33 4.32 2.61
N PRO A 220 -15.25 4.25 3.43
CA PRO A 220 -14.32 5.37 3.64
C PRO A 220 -13.74 5.94 2.33
N GLU A 221 -13.48 5.08 1.34
CA GLU A 221 -13.07 5.55 0.00
C GLU A 221 -14.18 6.38 -0.67
N ALA A 222 -15.45 5.97 -0.56
CA ALA A 222 -16.56 6.74 -1.11
C ALA A 222 -16.71 8.09 -0.40
N ALA A 223 -16.44 8.16 0.91
CA ALA A 223 -16.41 9.39 1.67
C ALA A 223 -15.28 10.32 1.20
N SER A 224 -14.06 9.78 1.02
CA SER A 224 -12.93 10.57 0.53
C SER A 224 -13.17 11.05 -0.90
N ARG A 225 -13.81 10.26 -1.76
CA ARG A 225 -14.06 10.58 -3.17
C ARG A 225 -15.33 11.43 -3.42
N ASP A 226 -16.02 11.90 -2.38
CA ASP A 226 -17.23 12.71 -2.58
C ASP A 226 -16.92 13.98 -3.41
N LYS A 227 -17.75 14.22 -4.43
CA LYS A 227 -17.65 15.39 -5.32
C LYS A 227 -17.87 16.70 -4.57
N ALA A 228 -18.53 16.66 -3.41
CA ALA A 228 -18.75 17.82 -2.54
C ALA A 228 -17.46 18.50 -2.08
N TRP A 229 -16.32 17.79 -2.06
CA TRP A 229 -15.02 18.36 -1.68
C TRP A 229 -14.40 19.24 -2.76
N GLY A 230 -14.93 19.19 -4.00
CA GLY A 230 -14.56 20.07 -5.09
C GLY A 230 -13.09 20.00 -5.47
N ARG A 231 -12.61 18.83 -5.91
CA ARG A 231 -11.22 18.63 -6.33
C ARG A 231 -10.86 19.47 -7.57
N GLY A 232 -9.70 20.12 -7.51
CA GLY A 232 -9.11 20.83 -8.65
C GLY A 232 -8.34 19.90 -9.59
N ASP A 233 -7.80 20.47 -10.67
CA ASP A 233 -7.00 19.75 -11.67
C ASP A 233 -5.68 19.20 -11.11
N ASP A 234 -5.22 19.75 -9.98
CA ASP A 234 -4.07 19.26 -9.23
C ASP A 234 -4.41 18.07 -8.29
N GLY A 235 -5.66 17.61 -8.30
CA GLY A 235 -6.15 16.50 -7.48
C GLY A 235 -6.42 16.86 -6.01
N ASP A 236 -6.14 18.09 -5.57
CA ASP A 236 -6.34 18.54 -4.20
C ASP A 236 -7.78 19.01 -3.96
N THR A 237 -8.27 18.87 -2.74
CA THR A 237 -9.63 19.32 -2.35
C THR A 237 -9.63 20.79 -1.96
N ARG A 238 -10.82 21.39 -1.82
CA ARG A 238 -10.95 22.75 -1.26
C ARG A 238 -10.70 22.82 0.25
N ARG A 239 -10.54 21.67 0.92
CA ARG A 239 -10.27 21.56 2.37
C ARG A 239 -11.28 22.32 3.21
N THR A 240 -12.54 22.29 2.79
CA THR A 240 -13.61 23.05 3.46
C THR A 240 -13.78 22.59 4.91
N ARG A 241 -14.34 23.44 5.78
CA ARG A 241 -14.64 23.03 7.16
C ARG A 241 -15.49 21.74 7.19
N ARG A 242 -16.54 21.67 6.35
CA ARG A 242 -17.40 20.48 6.22
C ARG A 242 -16.61 19.23 5.85
N GLU A 243 -15.67 19.34 4.92
CA GLU A 243 -14.80 18.22 4.53
C GLU A 243 -13.93 17.75 5.69
N ARG A 244 -13.25 18.69 6.36
CA ARG A 244 -12.38 18.39 7.51
C ARG A 244 -13.16 17.74 8.64
N ASP A 245 -14.33 18.28 8.98
CA ASP A 245 -15.18 17.73 10.02
C ASP A 245 -15.69 16.32 9.63
N THR A 246 -15.99 16.09 8.35
CA THR A 246 -16.36 14.76 7.84
C THR A 246 -15.20 13.77 7.91
N ALA A 247 -13.98 14.19 7.56
CA ALA A 247 -12.78 13.35 7.63
C ALA A 247 -12.38 13.02 9.09
N VAL A 248 -12.59 13.97 10.01
CA VAL A 248 -12.41 13.72 11.45
C VAL A 248 -13.41 12.68 11.94
N ALA A 249 -14.70 12.84 11.62
CA ALA A 249 -15.73 11.89 11.98
C ALA A 249 -15.49 10.51 11.35
N ASP A 250 -14.99 10.46 10.11
CA ASP A 250 -14.61 9.23 9.41
C ASP A 250 -13.61 8.42 10.23
N ILE A 251 -12.56 9.06 10.74
CA ILE A 251 -11.51 8.40 11.51
C ILE A 251 -12.00 8.05 12.92
N GLU A 252 -12.72 8.94 13.60
CA GLU A 252 -13.29 8.65 14.93
C GLU A 252 -14.21 7.43 14.88
N CYS A 253 -15.12 7.35 13.88
CA CYS A 253 -16.01 6.21 13.71
C CYS A 253 -15.26 4.91 13.39
N LYS A 254 -14.12 4.97 12.68
CA LYS A 254 -13.30 3.77 12.43
C LYS A 254 -12.64 3.26 13.70
N ARG A 255 -12.14 4.17 14.55
CA ARG A 255 -11.51 3.84 15.83
C ARG A 255 -12.53 3.25 16.79
N GLU A 256 -13.65 3.95 16.98
CA GLU A 256 -14.74 3.53 17.87
C GLU A 256 -15.29 2.15 17.54
N HIS A 257 -15.31 1.77 16.26
CA HIS A 257 -15.86 0.48 15.81
C HIS A 257 -14.82 -0.48 15.24
N ASN A 258 -13.53 -0.20 15.46
CA ASN A 258 -12.40 -1.00 15.03
C ASN A 258 -12.49 -1.49 13.56
N THR A 259 -12.91 -0.61 12.64
CA THR A 259 -13.13 -0.95 11.22
C THR A 259 -11.86 -1.49 10.57
N ALA A 260 -10.71 -0.92 10.91
CA ALA A 260 -9.39 -1.34 10.43
C ALA A 260 -8.97 -2.71 10.98
N GLY A 261 -9.24 -2.99 12.26
CA GLY A 261 -9.02 -4.31 12.86
C GLY A 261 -9.85 -5.40 12.18
N VAL A 262 -11.13 -5.14 11.91
CA VAL A 262 -11.99 -6.08 11.16
C VAL A 262 -11.45 -6.32 9.76
N TRP A 263 -11.09 -5.26 9.03
CA TRP A 263 -10.49 -5.39 7.70
C TRP A 263 -9.23 -6.26 7.74
N TRP A 264 -8.33 -6.02 8.70
CA TRP A 264 -7.11 -6.80 8.85
C TRP A 264 -7.41 -8.27 9.11
N SER A 265 -8.33 -8.56 10.04
CA SER A 265 -8.67 -9.94 10.40
C SER A 265 -9.23 -10.74 9.22
N VAL A 266 -10.15 -10.12 8.46
CA VAL A 266 -10.72 -10.73 7.24
C VAL A 266 -9.62 -10.93 6.18
N THR A 267 -8.81 -9.89 5.94
CA THR A 267 -7.73 -9.94 4.94
C THR A 267 -6.70 -11.00 5.29
N ALA A 268 -6.21 -11.03 6.53
CA ALA A 268 -5.23 -12.01 6.98
C ALA A 268 -5.77 -13.44 6.89
N GLN A 269 -7.04 -13.67 7.21
CA GLN A 269 -7.66 -14.99 7.05
C GLN A 269 -7.73 -15.42 5.59
N LEU A 270 -8.15 -14.52 4.69
CA LEU A 270 -8.28 -14.84 3.26
C LEU A 270 -6.91 -15.01 2.60
N GLN A 271 -5.92 -14.19 2.95
CA GLN A 271 -4.56 -14.35 2.48
C GLN A 271 -3.94 -15.68 2.93
N ARG A 272 -4.12 -16.10 4.19
CA ARG A 272 -3.64 -17.42 4.66
C ARG A 272 -4.24 -18.56 3.85
N ARG A 273 -5.55 -18.51 3.60
CA ARG A 273 -6.23 -19.50 2.75
C ARG A 273 -5.71 -19.49 1.31
N ASP A 274 -5.39 -18.32 0.79
CA ASP A 274 -4.84 -18.18 -0.56
C ASP A 274 -3.44 -18.77 -0.68
N ILE A 275 -2.58 -18.47 0.30
CA ILE A 275 -1.24 -19.07 0.44
C ILE A 275 -1.34 -20.57 0.55
N ASP A 276 -2.22 -21.10 1.41
CA ASP A 276 -2.36 -22.54 1.59
C ASP A 276 -2.79 -23.25 0.30
N ARG A 277 -3.66 -22.62 -0.49
CA ARG A 277 -4.13 -23.14 -1.78
C ARG A 277 -3.07 -23.09 -2.88
N HIS A 278 -2.22 -22.06 -2.88
CA HIS A 278 -1.22 -21.83 -3.93
C HIS A 278 0.22 -21.93 -3.41
N ARG A 279 0.44 -22.71 -2.36
CA ARG A 279 1.73 -22.81 -1.65
C ARG A 279 2.94 -22.96 -2.57
N PRO A 280 2.94 -23.84 -3.59
CA PRO A 280 4.10 -23.99 -4.46
C PRO A 280 4.49 -22.69 -5.21
N ALA A 281 3.52 -21.88 -5.62
CA ALA A 281 3.79 -20.64 -6.34
C ALA A 281 4.34 -19.56 -5.39
N TYR A 282 3.80 -19.45 -4.18
CA TYR A 282 4.31 -18.56 -3.14
C TYR A 282 5.73 -18.91 -2.70
N GLU A 283 6.04 -20.19 -2.48
CA GLU A 283 7.41 -20.62 -2.16
C GLU A 283 8.37 -20.39 -3.33
N ALA A 284 7.90 -20.50 -4.58
CA ALA A 284 8.70 -20.14 -5.74
C ALA A 284 9.02 -18.64 -5.79
N VAL A 285 8.04 -17.77 -5.53
CA VAL A 285 8.27 -16.31 -5.38
C VAL A 285 9.30 -16.04 -4.30
N ARG A 286 9.13 -16.65 -3.12
CA ARG A 286 10.06 -16.45 -2.00
C ARG A 286 11.47 -16.90 -2.35
N ALA A 287 11.63 -18.07 -2.99
CA ALA A 287 12.93 -18.55 -3.44
C ALA A 287 13.57 -17.62 -4.48
N ASP A 288 12.78 -17.01 -5.38
CA ASP A 288 13.26 -16.00 -6.33
C ASP A 288 13.79 -14.76 -5.58
N GLN A 289 13.01 -14.24 -4.64
CA GLN A 289 13.40 -13.07 -3.84
C GLN A 289 14.62 -13.32 -2.96
N GLU A 290 14.77 -14.53 -2.39
CA GLU A 290 15.95 -14.91 -1.62
C GLU A 290 17.22 -14.93 -2.48
N ARG A 291 17.14 -15.31 -3.77
CA ARG A 291 18.27 -15.21 -4.70
C ARG A 291 18.66 -13.77 -5.01
N VAL A 292 17.68 -12.89 -5.21
CA VAL A 292 17.93 -11.45 -5.37
C VAL A 292 18.58 -10.87 -4.11
N ARG A 293 18.04 -11.17 -2.92
CA ARG A 293 18.61 -10.72 -1.63
C ARG A 293 20.05 -11.22 -1.43
N ALA A 294 20.35 -12.46 -1.82
CA ALA A 294 21.71 -13.00 -1.77
C ALA A 294 22.65 -12.23 -2.70
N THR A 295 22.25 -12.01 -3.95
CA THR A 295 23.04 -11.26 -4.94
C THR A 295 23.29 -9.83 -4.48
N VAL A 296 22.26 -9.14 -3.97
CA VAL A 296 22.37 -7.80 -3.39
C VAL A 296 23.37 -7.79 -2.23
N ARG A 297 23.29 -8.76 -1.32
CA ARG A 297 24.25 -8.87 -0.21
C ARG A 297 25.68 -9.03 -0.74
N ASP A 298 25.90 -9.93 -1.68
CA ASP A 298 27.24 -10.24 -2.20
C ASP A 298 27.84 -9.03 -2.95
N VAL A 299 27.04 -8.29 -3.72
CA VAL A 299 27.47 -7.03 -4.38
C VAL A 299 27.80 -5.93 -3.36
N LEU A 300 27.05 -5.85 -2.26
CA LEU A 300 27.24 -4.82 -1.25
C LEU A 300 28.39 -5.16 -0.27
N GLU A 301 28.66 -6.44 -0.02
CA GLU A 301 29.62 -6.94 0.98
C GLU A 301 30.94 -7.42 0.38
N GLY A 302 31.00 -7.82 -0.89
CA GLY A 302 32.21 -8.27 -1.60
C GLY A 302 33.30 -7.21 -1.83
N GLU A 303 33.32 -6.17 -1.00
CA GLU A 303 34.35 -5.13 -0.92
C GLU A 303 34.80 -4.89 0.54
N ARG A 304 34.68 -5.89 1.44
CA ARG A 304 35.52 -5.92 2.66
C ARG A 304 36.83 -6.62 2.37
#